data_AF-A0A2T4D3R6-F1
#
_entry.id   AF-A0A2T4D3R6-F1
#
_cell.length_a   1.000
_cell.length_b   1.000
_cell.length_c   1.000
_cell.angle_alpha   90.00
_cell.angle_beta   90.00
_cell.angle_gamma   90.00
#
_symmetry.space_group_name_H-M   'P 1'
#
loop_
_entity.id
_entity.type
_entity.pdbx_description
1 polymer ?
#
loop_
_entity_poly.entity_id
_entity_poly.type
_entity_poly.pdbx_seq_one_letter_code
_entity_poly.pdbx_strand_id
1 'polypeptide(L)'
;MADIYREKIIKVRVTDKEYAALKARSDKPRLAEWMRETCLDTSGQRKPRSQPRSTVDPALLRQLAGIGNNLNQIARRVNSGQWGPLERVHVMTALAAVERQLAPWYRPWLGSGGLPPGSEP
;
A
#
# COMPACT_ATOMS: atom_id res chain seq x y z
N MET A 1 -2.81 -49.48 -8.35
CA MET A 1 -2.45 -48.05 -8.36
C MET A 1 -3.45 -47.38 -9.29
N ALA A 2 -4.44 -46.67 -8.74
CA ALA A 2 -5.50 -46.10 -9.57
C ALA A 2 -4.90 -45.05 -10.52
N ASP A 3 -5.26 -45.14 -11.80
CA ASP A 3 -4.81 -44.18 -12.81
C ASP A 3 -5.46 -42.83 -12.50
N ILE A 4 -4.65 -41.83 -12.16
CA ILE A 4 -5.14 -40.50 -11.78
C ILE A 4 -5.38 -39.70 -13.05
N TYR A 5 -6.63 -39.70 -13.52
CA TYR A 5 -7.06 -38.89 -14.66
C TYR A 5 -7.16 -37.41 -14.28
N ARG A 6 -6.51 -36.55 -15.07
CA ARG A 6 -6.50 -35.10 -14.87
C ARG A 6 -7.52 -34.46 -15.83
N GLU A 7 -8.68 -34.10 -15.30
CA GLU A 7 -9.80 -33.59 -16.11
C GLU A 7 -9.77 -32.08 -16.36
N LYS A 8 -8.99 -31.32 -15.56
CA LYS A 8 -8.96 -29.85 -15.62
C LYS A 8 -7.70 -29.35 -16.33
N ILE A 9 -7.88 -28.36 -17.19
CA ILE A 9 -6.81 -27.73 -17.98
C ILE A 9 -6.70 -26.25 -17.60
N ILE A 10 -5.49 -25.80 -17.30
CA ILE A 10 -5.16 -24.38 -17.06
C ILE A 10 -4.49 -23.84 -18.31
N LYS A 11 -5.12 -22.88 -19.00
CA LYS A 11 -4.55 -22.19 -20.16
C LYS A 11 -3.93 -20.87 -19.72
N VAL A 12 -2.63 -20.69 -19.96
CA VAL A 12 -1.91 -19.45 -19.68
C VAL A 12 -1.45 -18.84 -21.00
N ARG A 13 -1.73 -17.55 -21.21
CA ARG A 13 -1.16 -16.81 -22.35
C ARG A 13 0.21 -16.28 -21.94
N VAL A 14 1.20 -16.51 -22.78
CA VAL A 14 2.59 -16.08 -22.58
C VAL A 14 3.11 -15.44 -23.85
N THR A 15 4.04 -14.52 -23.69
CA THR A 15 4.86 -13.98 -24.78
C THR A 15 5.97 -14.98 -25.14
N ASP A 16 6.57 -14.81 -26.33
CA ASP A 16 7.64 -15.72 -26.79
C ASP A 16 8.85 -15.75 -25.85
N LYS A 17 9.19 -14.59 -25.26
CA LYS A 17 10.28 -14.47 -24.28
C LYS A 17 9.98 -15.26 -23.00
N GLU A 18 8.74 -15.17 -22.52
CA GLU A 18 8.30 -15.91 -21.33
C GLU A 18 8.27 -17.42 -21.60
N TYR A 19 7.82 -17.84 -22.78
CA TYR A 19 7.84 -19.24 -23.18
C TYR A 19 9.26 -19.80 -23.24
N ALA A 20 10.20 -19.06 -23.85
CA ALA A 20 11.61 -19.45 -23.89
C ALA A 20 12.23 -19.55 -22.49
N ALA A 21 11.93 -18.58 -21.63
CA ALA A 21 12.41 -18.58 -20.24
C ALA A 21 11.85 -19.76 -19.43
N LEU A 22 10.57 -20.13 -19.62
CA LEU A 22 9.97 -21.30 -18.98
C LEU A 22 10.61 -22.60 -19.46
N LYS A 23 10.86 -22.72 -20.77
CA LYS A 23 11.52 -23.90 -21.35
C LYS A 23 12.96 -24.05 -20.89
N ALA A 24 13.69 -22.93 -20.74
CA ALA A 24 15.06 -22.93 -20.23
C ALA A 24 15.15 -23.29 -18.73
N ARG A 25 14.11 -22.97 -17.94
CA ARG A 25 14.04 -23.29 -16.50
C ARG A 25 13.54 -24.70 -16.20
N SER A 26 12.83 -25.32 -17.15
CA SER A 26 12.37 -26.70 -17.04
C SER A 26 13.56 -27.64 -17.17
N ASP A 27 13.97 -28.24 -16.06
CA ASP A 27 14.94 -29.34 -15.99
C ASP A 27 14.35 -30.68 -16.45
N LYS A 28 13.03 -30.73 -16.69
CA LYS A 28 12.30 -31.90 -17.15
C LYS A 28 12.02 -31.91 -18.65
N PRO A 29 11.88 -33.11 -19.26
CA PRO A 29 11.53 -33.26 -20.67
C PRO A 29 10.12 -32.74 -21.00
N ARG A 30 9.22 -32.65 -20.01
CA ARG A 30 7.86 -32.12 -20.16
C ARG A 30 7.65 -30.92 -19.23
N LEU A 31 7.42 -29.74 -19.82
CA LEU A 31 7.15 -28.50 -19.10
C LEU A 31 5.97 -28.64 -18.11
N ALA A 32 4.94 -29.42 -18.47
CA ALA A 32 3.78 -29.66 -17.62
C ALA A 32 4.10 -30.48 -16.35
N GLU A 33 5.20 -31.25 -16.35
CA GLU A 33 5.66 -31.96 -15.15
C GLU A 33 6.41 -31.02 -14.23
N TRP A 34 7.36 -30.27 -14.78
CA TRP A 34 8.07 -29.22 -14.05
C TRP A 34 7.14 -28.16 -13.46
N MET A 35 6.14 -27.70 -14.22
CA MET A 35 5.14 -26.74 -13.73
C MET A 35 4.29 -27.31 -12.59
N ARG A 36 3.99 -28.61 -12.58
CA ARG A 36 3.23 -29.21 -11.49
C ARG A 36 4.04 -29.23 -10.21
N GLU A 37 5.29 -29.67 -10.29
CA GLU A 37 6.17 -29.65 -9.12
C GLU A 37 6.42 -28.21 -8.68
N THR A 38 6.86 -27.33 -9.58
CA THR A 38 7.20 -25.95 -9.21
C THR A 38 6.01 -25.12 -8.71
N CYS A 39 4.81 -25.29 -9.28
CA CYS A 39 3.64 -24.48 -8.90
C CYS A 39 2.77 -25.12 -7.81
N LEU A 40 2.75 -26.45 -7.68
CA LEU A 40 1.95 -27.16 -6.66
C LEU A 40 2.77 -27.59 -5.45
N ASP A 41 4.11 -27.57 -5.54
CA ASP A 41 4.97 -27.77 -4.38
C ASP A 41 4.69 -26.65 -3.36
N THR A 42 4.00 -27.05 -2.30
CA THR A 42 3.57 -26.18 -1.22
C THR A 42 4.65 -26.07 -0.15
N SER A 43 5.74 -26.85 -0.26
CA SER A 43 6.85 -26.86 0.71
C SER A 43 7.69 -25.57 0.67
N GLY A 44 7.57 -24.77 -0.38
CA GLY A 44 8.32 -23.52 -0.57
C GLY A 44 7.47 -22.29 -0.89
N GLN A 45 6.13 -22.35 -0.76
CA GLN A 45 5.29 -21.18 -1.02
C GLN A 45 5.59 -20.08 -0.01
N ARG A 46 6.50 -19.17 -0.40
CA ARG A 46 6.53 -17.80 0.09
C ARG A 46 5.10 -17.29 -0.08
N LYS A 47 4.36 -17.22 1.03
CA LYS A 47 3.15 -16.39 1.13
C LYS A 47 3.42 -15.14 0.29
N PRO A 48 2.48 -14.70 -0.57
CA PRO A 48 2.63 -13.42 -1.22
C PRO A 48 3.07 -12.47 -0.13
N ARG A 49 4.18 -11.74 -0.35
CA ARG A 49 4.61 -10.67 0.54
C ARG A 49 3.41 -9.73 0.60
N SER A 50 2.49 -10.01 1.54
CA SER A 50 1.75 -8.98 2.22
C SER A 50 2.90 -8.12 2.68
N GLN A 51 3.14 -7.01 1.96
CA GLN A 51 4.09 -6.00 2.36
C GLN A 51 3.95 -5.92 3.87
N PRO A 52 5.02 -6.11 4.65
CA PRO A 52 4.90 -6.04 6.11
C PRO A 52 4.15 -4.74 6.36
N ARG A 53 2.87 -4.87 6.75
CA ARG A 53 2.06 -3.73 7.12
C ARG A 53 2.89 -3.14 8.22
N SER A 54 3.32 -1.89 8.03
CA SER A 54 3.96 -1.16 9.10
C SER A 54 3.15 -1.45 10.37
N THR A 55 3.82 -1.80 11.45
CA THR A 55 3.27 -2.20 12.75
C THR A 55 2.45 -1.09 13.43
N VAL A 56 2.06 -0.08 12.65
CA VAL A 56 1.23 1.04 13.03
C VAL A 56 -0.20 0.56 13.21
N ASP A 57 -0.77 0.91 14.36
CA ASP A 57 -2.14 0.59 14.70
C ASP A 57 -3.12 1.03 13.58
N PRO A 58 -3.93 0.11 13.03
CA PRO A 58 -4.96 0.44 12.05
C PRO A 58 -5.94 1.51 12.52
N ALA A 59 -6.20 1.64 13.82
CA ALA A 59 -7.03 2.70 14.37
C ALA A 59 -6.38 4.08 14.20
N LEU A 60 -5.08 4.18 14.44
CA LEU A 60 -4.31 5.41 14.24
C LEU A 60 -4.32 5.83 12.76
N LEU A 61 -4.14 4.88 11.84
CA LEU A 61 -4.21 5.16 10.40
C LEU A 61 -5.59 5.67 9.97
N ARG A 62 -6.68 5.11 10.53
CA ARG A 62 -8.04 5.61 10.27
C ARG A 62 -8.25 7.03 10.79
N GLN A 63 -7.75 7.33 11.98
CA GLN A 63 -7.83 8.69 12.54
C GLN A 63 -7.05 9.69 11.69
N LEU A 64 -5.83 9.34 11.27
CA LEU A 64 -5.02 10.17 10.39
C LEU A 64 -5.72 10.42 9.03
N ALA A 65 -6.30 9.37 8.43
CA ALA A 65 -7.09 9.51 7.21
C ALA A 65 -8.32 10.41 7.42
N GLY A 66 -8.98 10.31 8.58
CA GLY A 66 -10.06 11.20 8.98
C GLY A 66 -9.65 12.68 9.03
N ILE A 67 -8.49 12.97 9.63
CA ILE A 67 -7.92 14.33 9.67
C ILE A 67 -7.66 14.84 8.24
N GLY A 68 -7.02 14.02 7.40
CA GLY A 68 -6.76 14.38 5.99
C GLY A 68 -8.05 14.64 5.19
N ASN A 69 -9.09 13.83 5.41
CA ASN A 69 -10.39 14.02 4.77
C ASN A 69 -11.06 15.33 5.19
N ASN A 70 -10.97 15.71 6.46
CA ASN A 70 -11.51 16.98 6.96
C ASN A 70 -10.78 18.18 6.34
N LEU A 71 -9.44 18.14 6.28
CA LEU A 71 -8.64 19.19 5.65
C LEU A 71 -8.98 19.33 4.15
N ASN A 72 -9.13 18.22 3.44
CA ASN A 72 -9.51 18.23 2.02
C ASN A 72 -10.92 18.81 1.81
N GLN A 73 -11.87 18.54 2.70
CA GLN A 73 -13.20 19.16 2.64
C GLN A 73 -13.13 20.68 2.83
N ILE A 74 -12.35 21.15 3.81
CA ILE A 74 -12.15 22.59 4.02
C ILE A 74 -11.51 23.22 2.78
N ALA A 75 -10.44 22.64 2.24
CA ALA A 75 -9.78 23.15 1.05
C ALA A 75 -10.74 23.24 -0.15
N ARG A 76 -11.55 22.21 -0.38
CA ARG A 76 -12.58 22.23 -1.44
C ARG A 76 -13.61 23.32 -1.23
N ARG A 77 -14.07 23.56 0.01
CA ARG A 77 -15.04 24.63 0.29
C ARG A 77 -14.45 26.02 0.19
N VAL A 78 -13.19 26.21 0.60
CA VAL A 78 -12.48 27.47 0.39
C VAL A 78 -12.31 27.75 -1.10
N ASN A 79 -11.97 26.73 -1.89
CA ASN A 79 -11.74 26.84 -3.33
C ASN A 79 -13.03 26.89 -4.15
N SER A 80 -14.18 26.46 -3.62
CA SER A 80 -15.45 26.48 -4.35
C SER A 80 -16.01 27.89 -4.56
N GLY A 81 -15.45 28.90 -3.88
CA GLY A 81 -15.93 30.29 -3.94
C GLY A 81 -17.31 30.51 -3.30
N GLN A 82 -17.91 29.46 -2.72
CA GLN A 82 -19.23 29.52 -2.09
C GLN A 82 -19.21 30.27 -0.74
N TRP A 83 -18.03 30.43 -0.15
CA TRP A 83 -17.85 31.15 1.11
C TRP A 83 -17.55 32.62 0.91
N GLY A 84 -18.23 33.45 1.68
CA GLY A 84 -17.96 34.88 1.78
C GLY A 84 -16.54 35.15 2.32
N PRO A 85 -16.01 36.37 2.13
CA PRO A 85 -14.68 36.74 2.65
C PRO A 85 -14.55 36.54 4.16
N LEU A 86 -15.60 36.85 4.92
CA LEU A 86 -15.60 36.71 6.39
C LEU A 86 -15.51 35.25 6.85
N GLU A 87 -16.26 34.35 6.21
CA GLU A 87 -16.24 32.90 6.52
C GLU A 87 -14.87 32.29 6.23
N ARG A 88 -14.25 32.70 5.13
CA ARG A 88 -12.88 32.30 4.77
C ARG A 88 -11.88 32.77 5.83
N VAL A 89 -11.97 34.03 6.27
CA VAL A 89 -11.10 34.54 7.33
C VAL A 89 -11.29 33.75 8.63
N HIS A 90 -12.54 33.47 9.03
CA HIS A 90 -12.83 32.72 10.26
C HIS A 90 -12.23 31.30 10.25
N VAL A 91 -12.31 30.62 9.11
CA VAL A 91 -11.74 29.27 8.97
C VAL A 91 -10.22 29.31 8.95
N MET A 92 -9.62 30.28 8.26
CA MET A 92 -8.16 30.43 8.23
C MET A 92 -7.60 30.80 9.61
N THR A 93 -8.30 31.64 10.39
CA THR A 93 -7.88 31.97 11.76
C THR A 93 -7.99 30.78 12.69
N ALA A 94 -9.05 29.96 12.56
CA ALA A 94 -9.19 28.71 13.31
C ALA A 94 -8.09 27.70 12.96
N LEU A 95 -7.78 27.51 11.67
CA LEU A 95 -6.69 26.63 11.23
C LEU A 95 -5.32 27.11 11.74
N ALA A 96 -5.05 28.42 11.66
CA ALA A 96 -3.82 29.00 12.19
C ALA A 96 -3.73 28.85 13.72
N ALA A 97 -4.86 28.87 14.44
CA ALA A 97 -4.87 28.59 15.88
C ALA A 97 -4.51 27.13 16.19
N VAL A 98 -5.04 26.18 15.42
CA VAL A 98 -4.67 24.76 15.53
C VAL A 98 -3.19 24.54 15.21
N GLU A 99 -2.68 25.14 14.12
CA GLU A 99 -1.25 25.09 13.78
C GLU A 99 -0.37 25.61 14.93
N ARG A 100 -0.71 26.77 15.52
CA ARG A 100 0.05 27.32 16.65
C ARG A 100 0.06 26.40 17.87
N GLN A 101 -1.01 25.66 18.13
CA GLN A 101 -1.07 24.68 19.22
C GLN A 101 -0.23 23.44 18.93
N LEU A 102 -0.12 23.04 17.65
CA LEU A 102 0.69 21.91 17.21
C LEU A 102 2.18 22.25 17.05
N ALA A 103 2.50 23.51 16.77
CA ALA A 103 3.86 23.99 16.50
C ALA A 103 4.91 23.56 17.56
N PRO A 104 4.64 23.65 18.88
CA PRO A 104 5.61 23.20 19.89
C PRO A 104 5.99 21.72 19.76
N TRP A 105 5.11 20.87 19.23
CA TRP A 105 5.29 19.42 19.17
C TRP A 105 6.14 18.98 17.98
N TYR A 106 6.02 19.65 16.82
CA TYR A 106 6.76 19.27 15.61
C TYR A 106 7.95 20.20 15.29
N ARG A 107 7.92 21.46 15.74
CA ARG A 107 8.99 22.44 15.45
C ARG A 107 10.39 22.00 15.90
N PRO A 108 10.58 21.32 17.05
CA PRO A 108 11.90 20.80 17.45
C PRO A 108 12.50 19.80 16.45
N TRP A 109 11.68 19.14 15.63
CA TRP A 109 12.09 18.09 14.70
C TRP A 109 12.42 18.62 13.29
N LEU A 110 12.04 19.86 12.98
CA LEU A 110 12.31 20.48 11.68
C LEU A 110 13.75 20.98 11.52
N GLY A 111 14.49 21.19 12.62
CA GLY A 111 15.87 21.68 12.58
C GLY A 111 16.96 20.61 12.58
N SER A 112 16.62 19.35 12.84
CA SER A 112 17.57 18.29 13.24
C SER A 112 17.61 17.07 12.30
N GLY A 113 17.17 17.20 11.04
CA GLY A 113 17.24 16.09 10.05
C GLY A 113 16.12 15.04 10.14
N GLY A 114 15.27 15.14 11.17
CA GLY A 114 13.86 14.72 11.17
C GLY A 114 13.52 13.23 11.13
N LEU A 115 13.41 12.59 12.31
CA LEU A 115 12.39 11.57 12.56
C LEU A 115 11.82 11.79 13.99
N PRO A 116 10.49 11.87 14.17
CA PRO A 116 9.84 12.17 15.46
C PRO A 116 10.04 11.04 16.50
N PRO A 117 9.77 11.25 17.80
CA PRO A 117 9.98 10.22 18.81
C PRO A 117 8.98 9.08 18.59
N GLY A 118 9.46 7.83 18.51
CA GLY A 118 8.65 6.65 18.18
C GLY A 118 8.70 6.20 16.71
N SER A 119 9.72 6.65 15.97
CA SER A 119 9.94 6.29 14.56
C SER A 119 11.12 5.32 14.34
N GLU A 120 11.66 4.76 15.42
CA GLU A 120 12.57 3.59 15.35
C GLU A 120 11.75 2.31 15.05
N PRO A 121 12.28 1.40 14.21
CA PRO A 121 11.60 0.16 13.81
C PRO A 121 11.38 -0.83 14.96
#